data_AF-A0AAN7SIL1-F1
#
_entry.id   AF-A0AAN7SIL1-F1
#
_cell.length_a   1.000
_cell.length_b   1.000
_cell.length_c   1.000
_cell.angle_alpha   90.00
_cell.angle_beta   90.00
_cell.angle_gamma   90.00
#
_symmetry.space_group_name_H-M   'P 1'
#
loop_
_entity.id
_entity.type
_entity.pdbx_description
1 polymer ?
#
loop_
_entity_poly.entity_id
_entity_poly.type
_entity_poly.pdbx_seq_one_letter_code
_entity_poly.pdbx_strand_id
1 'polypeptide(L)'
;MGFYGPKKLPDVDELYERLFKRKTFRKCPKNTNILFATYLHHFVSQFDNLEECEVTNVIDMWHIYGKKEAATNCLRSFQKGKLKTRYHNDEEFPPLLQDCPQVAKMYPQQPFDLISKILGPSTLKEKWALGNPQLNMTPLLCVISTIWIREHNRVCNVLANKNPHWGDDELYHTARLIVTGEAIKITLTEIMKHLMQSHIDLLYKPEFTSDLNIQHTGCVPRELSLVPLWQCLMPDEIQIGKSSYNCSDLQYSNNIIFQHGINQIIHSMSTTPAGETTNRNIGTGFKKFITKLINESRALKVQSYNNYRKRFGLKPKKTFEELTGDLHLAAMLKEFYIDVDAVELIVGFLTEEKGTGISPPSMTTMGGSWLIRGLLSHPINSPDWWKPKTFGGHLGMNIVKTASLKKLICLNLKDKCHNIYVGLKLPKEDN
;
A
#
# COMPACT_ATOMS: atom_id res chain seq x y z
N MET A 1 29.99 0.68 -2.56
CA MET A 1 29.20 0.34 -1.36
C MET A 1 30.17 0.02 -0.22
N GLY A 2 30.59 1.02 0.55
CA GLY A 2 31.77 0.86 1.42
C GLY A 2 33.02 0.63 0.56
N PHE A 3 33.73 -0.47 0.79
CA PHE A 3 34.97 -0.83 0.10
C PHE A 3 34.78 -1.64 -1.20
N TYR A 4 33.54 -2.05 -1.52
CA TYR A 4 33.24 -2.92 -2.65
C TYR A 4 32.61 -2.17 -3.83
N GLY A 5 32.89 -2.69 -5.03
CA GLY A 5 32.30 -2.26 -6.30
C GLY A 5 33.02 -1.09 -6.99
N PRO A 6 32.45 -0.54 -8.07
CA PRO A 6 33.04 0.57 -8.80
C PRO A 6 33.07 1.85 -7.98
N LYS A 7 33.95 2.79 -8.36
CA LYS A 7 34.03 4.14 -7.75
C LYS A 7 32.71 4.91 -7.85
N LYS A 8 31.97 4.73 -8.94
CA LYS A 8 30.65 5.31 -9.18
C LYS A 8 29.66 4.19 -9.40
N LEU A 9 28.52 4.24 -8.70
CA LEU A 9 27.44 3.28 -8.91
C LEU A 9 26.87 3.40 -10.34
N PRO A 10 26.27 2.31 -10.86
CA PRO A 10 25.69 2.28 -12.21
C PRO A 10 24.72 3.42 -12.47
N ASP A 11 24.63 3.85 -13.72
CA ASP A 11 23.62 4.82 -14.12
C ASP A 11 22.20 4.25 -13.90
N VAL A 12 21.30 5.07 -13.35
CA VAL A 12 19.97 4.59 -12.95
C VAL A 12 19.06 4.35 -14.16
N ASP A 13 19.21 5.15 -15.22
CA ASP A 13 18.48 4.93 -16.46
C ASP A 13 18.98 3.68 -17.17
N GLU A 14 20.28 3.43 -17.13
CA GLU A 14 20.86 2.20 -17.68
C GLU A 14 20.38 0.94 -16.92
N LEU A 15 20.38 0.99 -15.58
CA LEU A 15 19.78 -0.07 -14.75
C LEU A 15 18.31 -0.31 -15.15
N TYR A 16 17.55 0.76 -15.34
CA TYR A 16 16.15 0.64 -15.75
C TYR A 16 16.01 -0.05 -17.12
N GLU A 17 16.69 0.45 -18.15
CA GLU A 17 16.54 -0.08 -19.51
C GLU A 17 17.01 -1.53 -19.63
N ARG A 18 18.09 -1.92 -18.93
CA ARG A 18 18.70 -3.26 -19.05
C ARG A 18 18.12 -4.30 -18.08
N LEU A 19 17.78 -3.89 -16.86
CA LEU A 19 17.35 -4.79 -15.79
C LEU A 19 15.87 -4.71 -15.43
N PHE A 20 15.22 -3.55 -15.49
CA PHE A 20 13.89 -3.39 -14.88
C PHE A 20 12.75 -3.26 -15.87
N LYS A 21 12.99 -2.61 -17.01
CA LYS A 21 11.99 -2.32 -18.03
C LYS A 21 11.30 -3.60 -18.51
N ARG A 22 9.97 -3.60 -18.43
CA ARG A 22 9.12 -4.67 -18.94
C ARG A 22 9.33 -4.81 -20.44
N LYS A 23 9.67 -6.04 -20.87
CA LYS A 23 9.64 -6.45 -22.28
C LYS A 23 8.30 -7.12 -22.61
N THR A 24 7.91 -8.05 -21.76
CA THR A 24 6.64 -8.77 -21.80
C THR A 24 6.09 -8.85 -20.39
N PHE A 25 4.78 -8.66 -20.24
CA PHE A 25 4.14 -8.74 -18.93
C PHE A 25 4.19 -10.16 -18.38
N ARG A 26 4.98 -10.35 -17.33
CA ARG A 26 5.05 -11.62 -16.61
C ARG A 26 4.02 -11.60 -15.49
N LYS A 27 2.97 -12.41 -15.66
CA LYS A 27 1.92 -12.59 -14.64
C LYS A 27 2.49 -13.26 -13.39
N CYS A 28 1.96 -12.90 -12.23
CA CYS A 28 2.29 -13.55 -10.97
C CYS A 28 1.86 -15.04 -11.03
N PRO A 29 2.77 -16.00 -10.76
CA PRO A 29 2.44 -17.43 -10.83
C PRO A 29 1.50 -17.91 -9.71
N LYS A 30 1.12 -17.02 -8.78
CA LYS A 30 0.27 -17.32 -7.61
C LYS A 30 -1.18 -16.90 -7.80
N ASN A 31 -1.59 -16.65 -9.06
CA ASN A 31 -2.90 -16.14 -9.45
C ASN A 31 -3.29 -14.87 -8.69
N THR A 32 -2.32 -14.01 -8.36
CA THR A 32 -2.58 -12.73 -7.70
C THR A 32 -3.27 -11.78 -8.67
N ASN A 33 -4.20 -10.96 -8.17
CA ASN A 33 -4.87 -9.94 -8.96
C ASN A 33 -4.44 -8.52 -8.55
N ILE A 34 -4.89 -7.53 -9.31
CA ILE A 34 -4.52 -6.13 -9.06
C ILE A 34 -5.27 -5.50 -7.88
N LEU A 35 -6.33 -6.11 -7.34
CA LEU A 35 -6.92 -5.68 -6.06
C LEU A 35 -5.89 -5.82 -4.95
N PHE A 36 -5.14 -6.93 -4.91
CA PHE A 36 -4.01 -7.08 -4.00
C PHE A 36 -2.96 -5.99 -4.20
N ALA A 37 -2.55 -5.75 -5.44
CA ALA A 37 -1.54 -4.74 -5.75
C ALA A 37 -1.98 -3.32 -5.33
N THR A 38 -3.24 -2.97 -5.61
CA THR A 38 -3.82 -1.66 -5.30
C THR A 38 -4.00 -1.48 -3.80
N TYR A 39 -4.49 -2.51 -3.08
CA TYR A 39 -4.60 -2.46 -1.63
C TYR A 39 -3.23 -2.32 -0.98
N LEU A 40 -2.25 -3.12 -1.40
CA LEU A 40 -0.89 -3.06 -0.87
C LEU A 40 -0.30 -1.66 -1.08
N HIS A 41 -0.41 -1.12 -2.29
CA HIS A 41 0.03 0.24 -2.60
C HIS A 41 -0.67 1.29 -1.71
N HIS A 42 -1.99 1.26 -1.63
CA HIS A 42 -2.75 2.18 -0.79
C HIS A 42 -2.29 2.11 0.68
N PHE A 43 -2.12 0.89 1.21
CA PHE A 43 -1.70 0.67 2.59
C PHE A 43 -0.26 1.17 2.84
N VAL A 44 0.69 0.85 1.96
CA VAL A 44 2.10 1.26 2.16
C VAL A 44 2.32 2.75 1.92
N SER A 45 1.40 3.44 1.23
CA SER A 45 1.47 4.89 1.05
C SER A 45 1.33 5.69 2.35
N GLN A 46 0.99 5.04 3.46
CA GLN A 46 1.10 5.64 4.80
C GLN A 46 2.54 5.65 5.33
N PHE A 47 3.48 5.02 4.64
CA PHE A 47 4.91 5.06 4.96
C PHE A 47 5.69 5.94 3.98
N ASP A 48 4.99 6.70 3.13
CA ASP A 48 5.61 7.67 2.23
C ASP A 48 6.03 8.94 3.00
N ASN A 49 7.18 9.53 2.64
CA ASN A 49 7.73 10.74 3.25
C ASN A 49 7.96 10.64 4.78
N LEU A 50 8.52 9.53 5.24
CA LEU A 50 9.07 9.41 6.59
C LEU A 50 10.39 10.19 6.62
N GLU A 51 10.33 11.44 7.07
CA GLU A 51 11.53 12.30 7.20
C GLU A 51 12.43 11.78 8.33
N GLU A 52 11.85 11.29 9.44
CA GLU A 52 12.54 10.62 10.53
C GLU A 52 11.64 9.56 11.19
N CYS A 53 12.23 8.66 12.00
CA CYS A 53 11.53 7.68 12.81
C CYS A 53 10.91 8.35 14.05
N GLU A 54 9.89 9.18 13.83
CA GLU A 54 9.13 9.81 14.90
C GLU A 54 8.17 8.79 15.56
N VAL A 55 7.73 9.08 16.79
CA VAL A 55 6.70 8.31 17.52
C VAL A 55 5.37 8.21 16.70
N THR A 56 5.23 9.05 15.67
CA THR A 56 4.12 9.11 14.71
C THR A 56 4.21 8.10 13.56
N ASN A 57 5.32 7.35 13.39
CA ASN A 57 5.51 6.38 12.30
C ASN A 57 4.87 5.00 12.56
N VAL A 58 3.76 5.00 13.27
CA VAL A 58 2.91 3.82 13.48
C VAL A 58 1.89 3.74 12.34
N ILE A 59 1.20 2.60 12.20
CA ILE A 59 0.04 2.47 11.30
C ILE A 59 -1.10 3.30 11.87
N ASP A 60 -1.08 4.61 11.61
CA ASP A 60 -2.00 5.59 12.18
C ASP A 60 -3.12 5.99 11.20
N MET A 61 -3.12 5.36 10.02
CA MET A 61 -4.05 5.60 8.93
C MET A 61 -4.06 7.06 8.43
N TRP A 62 -2.95 7.82 8.55
CA TRP A 62 -2.92 9.23 8.10
C TRP A 62 -3.23 9.39 6.60
N HIS A 63 -2.96 8.38 5.80
CA HIS A 63 -3.33 8.37 4.38
C HIS A 63 -4.85 8.47 4.14
N ILE A 64 -5.67 8.21 5.16
CA ILE A 64 -7.11 8.50 5.19
C ILE A 64 -7.41 9.79 5.99
N TYR A 65 -6.80 9.95 7.16
CA TYR A 65 -7.18 10.99 8.14
C TYR A 65 -6.36 12.30 8.06
N GLY A 66 -5.37 12.39 7.19
CA GLY A 66 -4.42 13.50 7.10
C GLY A 66 -3.25 13.37 8.09
N LYS A 67 -2.06 13.83 7.67
CA LYS A 67 -0.81 13.75 8.46
C LYS A 67 -0.72 14.83 9.55
N LYS A 68 -1.29 16.01 9.31
CA LYS A 68 -1.29 17.15 10.24
C LYS A 68 -2.69 17.42 10.72
N GLU A 69 -2.81 17.90 11.96
CA GLU A 69 -4.11 18.23 12.57
C GLU A 69 -4.95 19.18 11.70
N ALA A 70 -4.33 20.19 11.08
CA ALA A 70 -5.03 21.09 10.16
C ALA A 70 -5.66 20.37 8.96
N ALA A 71 -5.00 19.35 8.42
CA ALA A 71 -5.55 18.51 7.35
C ALA A 71 -6.63 17.56 7.89
N THR A 72 -6.42 16.98 9.07
CA THR A 72 -7.41 16.15 9.76
C THR A 72 -8.71 16.89 10.02
N ASN A 73 -8.65 18.06 10.66
CA ASN A 73 -9.81 18.90 10.92
C ASN A 73 -10.49 19.34 9.61
N CYS A 74 -9.70 19.60 8.57
CA CYS A 74 -10.22 19.96 7.27
C CYS A 74 -11.01 18.83 6.58
N LEU A 75 -10.63 17.57 6.80
CA LEU A 75 -11.31 16.37 6.28
C LEU A 75 -12.52 15.92 7.13
N ARG A 76 -12.59 16.33 8.40
CA ARG A 76 -13.72 16.01 9.30
C ARG A 76 -14.97 16.82 8.95
N SER A 77 -16.14 16.20 9.07
CA SER A 77 -17.43 16.89 8.92
C SER A 77 -17.83 17.65 10.19
N PHE A 78 -17.25 17.28 11.34
CA PHE A 78 -17.68 17.71 12.67
C PHE A 78 -19.18 17.43 12.95
N GLN A 79 -19.72 16.42 12.28
CA GLN A 79 -21.09 15.95 12.48
C GLN A 79 -21.11 14.44 12.71
N LYS A 80 -21.49 14.03 13.91
CA LYS A 80 -21.61 12.62 14.34
C LYS A 80 -20.33 11.80 14.11
N GLY A 81 -19.18 12.44 14.29
CA GLY A 81 -17.84 11.87 14.18
C GLY A 81 -17.38 11.55 12.76
N LYS A 82 -18.08 12.02 11.73
CA LYS A 82 -17.85 11.60 10.34
C LYS A 82 -16.73 12.37 9.63
N LEU A 83 -16.24 11.78 8.54
CA LEU A 83 -15.48 12.48 7.51
C LEU A 83 -16.43 13.17 6.52
N LYS A 84 -15.98 14.29 5.95
CA LYS A 84 -16.69 14.96 4.85
C LYS A 84 -16.77 14.02 3.66
N THR A 85 -17.94 14.00 3.03
CA THR A 85 -18.20 13.28 1.79
C THR A 85 -19.17 14.09 0.94
N ARG A 86 -19.27 13.72 -0.34
CA ARG A 86 -20.25 14.26 -1.29
C ARG A 86 -21.03 13.13 -1.92
N TYR A 87 -22.25 13.41 -2.34
CA TYR A 87 -23.05 12.45 -3.08
C TYR A 87 -23.03 12.74 -4.58
N HIS A 88 -22.97 11.67 -5.37
CA HIS A 88 -23.19 11.71 -6.81
C HIS A 88 -23.93 10.42 -7.20
N ASN A 89 -25.10 10.55 -7.83
CA ASN A 89 -25.98 9.42 -8.20
C ASN A 89 -26.23 8.43 -7.02
N ASP A 90 -26.60 8.96 -5.86
CA ASP A 90 -26.83 8.22 -4.61
C ASP A 90 -25.63 7.44 -4.05
N GLU A 91 -24.43 7.73 -4.53
CA GLU A 91 -23.19 7.14 -4.02
C GLU A 91 -22.33 8.18 -3.29
N GLU A 92 -21.74 7.74 -2.18
CA GLU A 92 -20.91 8.57 -1.30
C GLU A 92 -19.45 8.59 -1.80
N PHE A 93 -18.90 9.76 -2.07
CA PHE A 93 -17.54 9.97 -2.56
C PHE A 93 -16.75 10.94 -1.66
N PRO A 94 -15.41 10.94 -1.75
CA PRO A 94 -14.58 11.90 -1.04
C PRO A 94 -14.90 13.36 -1.42
N PRO A 95 -14.61 14.33 -0.53
CA PRO A 95 -14.83 15.74 -0.79
C PRO A 95 -13.88 16.24 -1.88
N LEU A 96 -14.15 17.39 -2.50
CA LEU A 96 -13.22 17.96 -3.46
C LEU A 96 -12.03 18.61 -2.76
N LEU A 97 -10.92 18.70 -3.47
CA LEU A 97 -9.71 19.33 -2.96
C LEU A 97 -9.92 20.82 -2.62
N GLN A 98 -10.78 21.51 -3.38
CA GLN A 98 -11.16 22.90 -3.12
C GLN A 98 -11.90 23.08 -1.77
N ASP A 99 -12.61 22.06 -1.31
CA ASP A 99 -13.35 22.09 -0.04
C ASP A 99 -12.40 21.83 1.16
N CYS A 100 -11.16 21.45 0.87
CA CYS A 100 -10.14 21.21 1.88
C CYS A 100 -8.74 21.69 1.47
N PRO A 101 -8.48 23.01 1.51
CA PRO A 101 -7.21 23.59 1.06
C PRO A 101 -5.99 23.18 1.91
N GLN A 102 -6.19 22.70 3.15
CA GLN A 102 -5.07 22.22 3.98
C GLN A 102 -4.47 20.92 3.43
N VAL A 103 -5.28 20.07 2.80
CA VAL A 103 -4.79 18.88 2.08
C VAL A 103 -4.04 19.28 0.81
N ALA A 104 -4.49 20.34 0.12
CA ALA A 104 -3.79 20.86 -1.07
C ALA A 104 -2.33 21.25 -0.76
N LYS A 105 -2.08 21.83 0.41
CA LYS A 105 -0.73 22.19 0.88
C LYS A 105 0.19 21.00 1.15
N MET A 106 -0.36 19.79 1.28
CA MET A 106 0.42 18.56 1.49
C MET A 106 0.89 17.93 0.19
N TYR A 107 0.41 18.38 -0.98
CA TYR A 107 0.97 17.91 -2.23
C TYR A 107 2.44 18.35 -2.34
N PRO A 108 3.36 17.45 -2.67
CA PRO A 108 4.74 17.85 -2.91
C PRO A 108 4.75 18.86 -4.07
N GLN A 109 5.29 20.05 -3.83
CA GLN A 109 5.35 21.17 -4.80
C GLN A 109 5.87 20.70 -6.18
N GLN A 110 6.77 19.72 -6.18
CA GLN A 110 7.24 18.99 -7.37
C GLN A 110 6.94 17.49 -7.15
N PRO A 111 6.04 16.81 -7.90
CA PRO A 111 5.57 17.10 -9.25
C PRO A 111 4.15 17.72 -9.32
N PHE A 112 3.61 18.29 -8.24
CA PHE A 112 2.28 18.90 -8.26
C PHE A 112 2.20 20.13 -9.19
N ASP A 113 3.27 20.93 -9.26
CA ASP A 113 3.40 22.01 -10.25
C ASP A 113 3.49 21.48 -11.68
N LEU A 114 4.11 20.31 -11.87
CA LEU A 114 4.26 19.70 -13.19
C LEU A 114 2.93 19.06 -13.64
N ILE A 115 2.22 18.39 -12.72
CA ILE A 115 0.92 17.75 -12.97
C ILE A 115 -0.15 18.82 -13.19
N SER A 116 -0.16 19.92 -12.42
CA SER A 116 -1.06 21.06 -12.66
C SER A 116 -0.73 21.82 -13.96
N LYS A 117 0.54 21.89 -14.36
CA LYS A 117 0.95 22.43 -15.67
C LYS A 117 0.62 21.50 -16.85
N ILE A 118 0.71 20.18 -16.67
CA ILE A 118 0.43 19.17 -17.72
C ILE A 118 -1.07 18.91 -17.88
N LEU A 119 -1.82 18.82 -16.78
CA LEU A 119 -3.25 18.50 -16.77
C LEU A 119 -4.16 19.74 -16.75
N GLY A 120 -3.57 20.94 -16.70
CA GLY A 120 -4.26 22.22 -16.69
C GLY A 120 -4.91 22.60 -15.34
N PRO A 121 -5.27 23.89 -15.13
CA PRO A 121 -5.86 24.37 -13.87
C PRO A 121 -7.25 23.80 -13.56
N SER A 122 -7.98 23.35 -14.58
CA SER A 122 -9.35 22.81 -14.46
C SER A 122 -9.40 21.44 -13.76
N THR A 123 -8.34 20.63 -13.84
CA THR A 123 -8.32 19.29 -13.23
C THR A 123 -8.17 19.31 -11.70
N LEU A 124 -7.68 20.40 -11.11
CA LEU A 124 -7.61 20.56 -9.64
C LEU A 124 -9.00 20.64 -8.98
N LYS A 125 -9.99 21.19 -9.69
CA LYS A 125 -11.39 21.26 -9.22
C LYS A 125 -12.05 19.89 -9.17
N GLU A 126 -11.53 18.91 -9.92
CA GLU A 126 -12.05 17.55 -10.00
C GLU A 126 -11.30 16.56 -9.10
N LYS A 127 -10.18 16.99 -8.47
CA LYS A 127 -9.43 16.18 -7.51
C LYS A 127 -10.16 16.04 -6.19
N TRP A 128 -9.93 14.89 -5.55
CA TRP A 128 -10.50 14.58 -4.26
C TRP A 128 -9.54 14.95 -3.12
N ALA A 129 -10.08 15.49 -2.03
CA ALA A 129 -9.33 15.68 -0.79
C ALA A 129 -9.24 14.34 -0.05
N LEU A 130 -8.04 13.76 -0.07
CA LEU A 130 -7.68 12.52 0.62
C LEU A 130 -6.57 12.78 1.63
N GLY A 131 -6.47 11.96 2.68
CA GLY A 131 -5.45 12.10 3.72
C GLY A 131 -4.02 12.10 3.17
N ASN A 132 -3.71 11.15 2.27
CA ASN A 132 -2.53 11.21 1.40
C ASN A 132 -2.92 11.71 -0.01
N PRO A 133 -2.55 12.94 -0.37
CA PRO A 133 -2.68 13.51 -1.72
C PRO A 133 -2.28 12.60 -2.89
N GLN A 134 -1.24 11.78 -2.72
CA GLN A 134 -0.68 10.91 -3.76
C GLN A 134 -1.65 9.81 -4.18
N LEU A 135 -2.66 9.47 -3.35
CA LEU A 135 -3.70 8.50 -3.69
C LEU A 135 -4.59 8.96 -4.85
N ASN A 136 -4.57 10.26 -5.22
CA ASN A 136 -5.19 10.78 -6.44
C ASN A 136 -4.44 10.41 -7.73
N MET A 137 -3.37 9.62 -7.65
CA MET A 137 -2.56 9.19 -8.80
C MET A 137 -3.32 8.24 -9.72
N THR A 138 -4.17 7.37 -9.19
CA THR A 138 -4.98 6.46 -10.01
C THR A 138 -6.40 6.33 -9.46
N PRO A 139 -7.41 6.12 -10.33
CA PRO A 139 -8.78 5.89 -9.91
C PRO A 139 -8.91 4.64 -9.02
N LEU A 140 -8.04 3.64 -9.20
CA LEU A 140 -8.01 2.43 -8.37
C LEU A 140 -7.71 2.76 -6.90
N LEU A 141 -6.73 3.63 -6.64
CA LEU A 141 -6.40 4.09 -5.28
C LEU A 141 -7.52 4.97 -4.69
N CYS A 142 -8.12 5.83 -5.50
CA CYS A 142 -9.28 6.63 -5.12
C CYS A 142 -10.48 5.76 -4.69
N VAL A 143 -10.72 4.64 -5.40
CA VAL A 143 -11.75 3.66 -5.02
C VAL A 143 -11.47 3.05 -3.65
N ILE A 144 -10.24 2.57 -3.40
CA ILE A 144 -9.88 2.01 -2.08
C ILE A 144 -10.01 3.07 -0.97
N SER A 145 -9.58 4.31 -1.23
CA SER A 145 -9.72 5.43 -0.30
C SER A 145 -11.20 5.71 0.03
N THR A 146 -12.05 5.67 -0.99
CA THR A 146 -13.50 5.87 -0.83
C THR A 146 -14.12 4.79 0.05
N ILE A 147 -13.71 3.53 -0.12
CA ILE A 147 -14.19 2.41 0.71
C ILE A 147 -13.81 2.61 2.18
N TRP A 148 -12.59 3.06 2.49
CA TRP A 148 -12.18 3.34 3.87
C TRP A 148 -12.90 4.54 4.49
N ILE A 149 -13.17 5.59 3.70
CA ILE A 149 -13.95 6.74 4.16
C ILE A 149 -15.40 6.33 4.46
N ARG A 150 -16.02 5.54 3.58
CA ARG A 150 -17.35 4.94 3.80
C ARG A 150 -17.35 4.06 5.04
N GLU A 151 -16.32 3.23 5.24
CA GLU A 151 -16.22 2.38 6.43
C GLU A 151 -16.15 3.19 7.71
N HIS A 152 -15.35 4.25 7.75
CA HIS A 152 -15.31 5.15 8.90
C HIS A 152 -16.70 5.76 9.19
N ASN A 153 -17.37 6.30 8.17
CA ASN A 153 -18.72 6.88 8.34
C ASN A 153 -19.77 5.83 8.75
N ARG A 154 -19.63 4.58 8.27
CA ARG A 154 -20.46 3.43 8.67
C ARG A 154 -20.23 3.07 10.14
N VAL A 155 -18.99 3.00 10.59
CA VAL A 155 -18.63 2.74 12.00
C VAL A 155 -19.15 3.86 12.91
N CYS A 156 -19.02 5.14 12.51
CA CYS A 156 -19.59 6.26 13.25
C CYS A 156 -21.12 6.12 13.43
N ASN A 157 -21.86 5.70 12.40
CA ASN A 157 -23.30 5.43 12.54
C ASN A 157 -23.59 4.30 13.54
N VAL A 158 -22.82 3.21 13.49
CA VAL A 158 -22.97 2.08 14.43
C VAL A 158 -22.71 2.53 15.87
N LEU A 159 -21.65 3.30 16.09
CA LEU A 159 -21.30 3.84 17.40
C LEU A 159 -22.33 4.84 17.91
N ALA A 160 -22.80 5.76 17.07
CA ALA A 160 -23.81 6.76 17.44
C ALA A 160 -25.15 6.11 17.83
N ASN A 161 -25.55 5.05 17.12
CA ASN A 161 -26.76 4.29 17.47
C ASN A 161 -26.63 3.58 18.82
N LYS A 162 -25.43 3.06 19.13
CA LYS A 162 -25.19 2.33 20.38
C LYS A 162 -24.93 3.27 21.57
N ASN A 163 -24.35 4.44 21.31
CA ASN A 163 -23.99 5.45 22.30
C ASN A 163 -24.59 6.82 21.90
N PRO A 164 -25.92 7.03 22.07
CA PRO A 164 -26.58 8.25 21.62
C PRO A 164 -26.12 9.54 22.31
N HIS A 165 -25.43 9.42 23.46
CA HIS A 165 -24.91 10.52 24.25
C HIS A 165 -23.51 10.97 23.82
N TRP A 166 -22.85 10.23 22.92
CA TRP A 166 -21.49 10.57 22.48
C TRP A 166 -21.45 11.77 21.56
N GLY A 167 -20.45 12.62 21.79
CA GLY A 167 -20.15 13.78 20.95
C GLY A 167 -19.42 13.43 19.66
N ASP A 168 -19.16 14.45 18.84
CA ASP A 168 -18.44 14.29 17.56
C ASP A 168 -17.02 13.71 17.75
N ASP A 169 -16.25 14.27 18.68
CA ASP A 169 -14.87 13.85 18.93
C ASP A 169 -14.79 12.40 19.42
N GLU A 170 -15.66 12.01 20.37
CA GLU A 170 -15.71 10.63 20.90
C GLU A 170 -16.03 9.62 19.80
N LEU A 171 -17.00 9.93 18.93
CA LEU A 171 -17.35 9.10 17.78
C LEU A 171 -16.18 9.02 16.78
N TYR A 172 -15.60 10.16 16.40
CA TYR A 172 -14.51 10.23 15.43
C TYR A 172 -13.28 9.44 15.90
N HIS A 173 -12.82 9.67 17.12
CA HIS A 173 -11.61 9.02 17.64
C HIS A 173 -11.84 7.52 17.87
N THR A 174 -13.01 7.12 18.38
CA THR A 174 -13.32 5.69 18.55
C THR A 174 -13.44 4.98 17.21
N ALA A 175 -14.08 5.60 16.21
CA ALA A 175 -14.17 5.04 14.86
C ALA A 175 -12.79 4.92 14.20
N ARG A 176 -11.91 5.91 14.37
CA ARG A 176 -10.52 5.83 13.89
C ARG A 176 -9.77 4.66 14.52
N LEU A 177 -9.93 4.39 15.82
CA LEU A 177 -9.32 3.24 16.48
C LEU A 177 -9.85 1.90 15.94
N ILE A 178 -11.16 1.79 15.72
CA ILE A 178 -11.78 0.60 15.12
C ILE A 178 -11.23 0.36 13.72
N VAL A 179 -11.31 1.36 12.84
CA VAL A 179 -10.85 1.26 11.44
C VAL A 179 -9.35 0.92 11.37
N THR A 180 -8.54 1.49 12.27
CA THR A 180 -7.12 1.13 12.38
C THR A 180 -6.95 -0.35 12.75
N GLY A 181 -7.72 -0.85 13.72
CA GLY A 181 -7.75 -2.27 14.06
C GLY A 181 -8.17 -3.18 12.89
N GLU A 182 -9.17 -2.77 12.11
CA GLU A 182 -9.59 -3.50 10.90
C GLU A 182 -8.45 -3.55 9.87
N ALA A 183 -7.78 -2.41 9.62
CA ALA A 183 -6.66 -2.34 8.69
C ALA A 183 -5.49 -3.22 9.12
N ILE A 184 -5.13 -3.20 10.41
CA ILE A 184 -4.08 -4.06 10.97
C ILE A 184 -4.47 -5.54 10.80
N LYS A 185 -5.70 -5.90 11.16
CA LYS A 185 -6.18 -7.28 11.03
C LYS A 185 -6.14 -7.75 9.58
N ILE A 186 -6.79 -7.04 8.67
CA ILE A 186 -6.87 -7.42 7.24
C ILE A 186 -5.46 -7.54 6.65
N THR A 187 -4.58 -6.59 6.96
CA THR A 187 -3.19 -6.63 6.48
C THR A 187 -2.44 -7.85 7.01
N LEU A 188 -2.55 -8.16 8.31
CA LEU A 188 -1.87 -9.31 8.90
C LEU A 188 -2.44 -10.65 8.41
N THR A 189 -3.76 -10.82 8.39
CA THR A 189 -4.38 -12.13 8.18
C THR A 189 -4.62 -12.47 6.72
N GLU A 190 -4.76 -11.46 5.85
CA GLU A 190 -5.05 -11.67 4.42
C GLU A 190 -3.90 -11.21 3.53
N ILE A 191 -3.44 -9.96 3.65
CA ILE A 191 -2.43 -9.40 2.75
C ILE A 191 -1.06 -10.07 2.98
N MET A 192 -0.61 -10.16 4.23
CA MET A 192 0.66 -10.81 4.58
C MET A 192 0.65 -12.30 4.27
N LYS A 193 -0.46 -12.98 4.59
CA LYS A 193 -0.65 -14.39 4.25
C LYS A 193 -0.52 -14.62 2.74
N HIS A 194 -1.14 -13.76 1.93
CA HIS A 194 -1.04 -13.81 0.48
C HIS A 194 0.36 -13.45 -0.02
N LEU A 195 1.00 -12.41 0.52
CA LEU A 195 2.37 -12.03 0.16
C LEU A 195 3.37 -13.20 0.34
N MET A 196 3.31 -13.85 1.50
CA MET A 196 4.19 -14.96 1.87
C MET A 196 3.80 -16.29 1.21
N GLN A 197 2.59 -16.40 0.64
CA GLN A 197 1.98 -17.66 0.21
C GLN A 197 2.05 -18.75 1.28
N SER A 198 1.93 -18.34 2.55
CA SER A 198 2.03 -19.23 3.70
C SER A 198 0.88 -20.23 3.70
N HIS A 199 1.19 -21.49 4.03
CA HIS A 199 0.20 -22.53 4.29
C HIS A 199 -0.32 -22.48 5.74
N ILE A 200 0.32 -21.66 6.58
CA ILE A 200 -0.08 -21.40 7.97
C ILE A 200 -1.05 -20.23 7.99
N ASP A 201 -2.17 -20.40 8.67
CA ASP A 201 -3.11 -19.33 8.94
C ASP A 201 -2.52 -18.32 9.93
N LEU A 202 -2.45 -17.06 9.51
CA LEU A 202 -2.07 -15.96 10.37
C LEU A 202 -3.31 -15.48 11.14
N LEU A 203 -3.21 -15.46 12.47
CA LEU A 203 -4.28 -15.01 13.36
C LEU A 203 -3.93 -13.65 13.97
N TYR A 204 -4.92 -12.77 14.05
CA TYR A 204 -4.81 -11.51 14.78
C TYR A 204 -5.48 -11.65 16.15
N LYS A 205 -4.66 -11.95 17.17
CA LYS A 205 -5.07 -12.11 18.56
C LYS A 205 -4.05 -11.45 19.49
N PRO A 206 -4.12 -10.12 19.68
CA PRO A 206 -3.20 -9.39 20.55
C PRO A 206 -3.15 -9.94 21.98
N GLU A 207 -4.24 -10.57 22.45
CA GLU A 207 -4.30 -11.27 23.74
C GLU A 207 -3.27 -12.42 23.89
N PHE A 208 -2.79 -13.01 22.79
CA PHE A 208 -1.77 -14.08 22.85
C PHE A 208 -0.33 -13.54 22.86
N THR A 209 -0.18 -12.22 22.74
CA THR A 209 1.11 -11.54 22.77
C THR A 209 1.30 -10.68 24.02
N SER A 210 0.35 -10.71 24.97
CA SER A 210 0.40 -9.92 26.21
C SER A 210 1.62 -10.24 27.07
N ASP A 211 2.05 -11.50 27.05
CA ASP A 211 3.15 -12.00 27.89
C ASP A 211 4.51 -11.87 27.18
N LEU A 212 4.48 -11.47 25.89
CA LEU A 212 5.69 -11.16 25.16
C LEU A 212 6.13 -9.74 25.49
N ASN A 213 7.45 -9.53 25.65
CA ASN A 213 8.02 -8.21 25.83
C ASN A 213 8.04 -7.43 24.49
N ILE A 214 6.85 -7.11 23.97
CA ILE A 214 6.68 -6.29 22.77
C ILE A 214 6.66 -4.83 23.20
N GLN A 215 7.61 -4.07 22.67
CA GLN A 215 7.53 -2.62 22.76
C GLN A 215 6.42 -2.11 21.82
N HIS A 216 5.33 -1.61 22.41
CA HIS A 216 4.23 -0.94 21.71
C HIS A 216 4.56 0.51 21.34
N THR A 217 5.82 0.74 21.00
CA THR A 217 6.39 1.97 20.46
C THR A 217 7.21 1.51 19.27
N GLY A 218 6.62 1.54 18.09
CA GLY A 218 7.26 1.02 16.89
C GLY A 218 7.07 1.94 15.72
N CYS A 219 8.11 2.00 14.93
CA CYS A 219 8.16 2.76 13.70
C CYS A 219 8.61 1.79 12.61
N VAL A 220 7.98 1.89 11.45
CA VAL A 220 8.41 1.16 10.27
C VAL A 220 9.70 1.80 9.76
N PRO A 221 10.76 1.01 9.49
CA PRO A 221 12.02 1.56 9.01
C PRO A 221 11.85 2.14 7.60
N ARG A 222 12.63 3.18 7.31
CA ARG A 222 12.56 3.90 6.04
C ARG A 222 12.81 3.00 4.83
N GLU A 223 13.57 1.93 4.99
CA GLU A 223 13.78 0.94 3.94
C GLU A 223 12.46 0.37 3.40
N LEU A 224 11.40 0.23 4.22
CA LEU A 224 10.11 -0.27 3.73
C LEU A 224 9.51 0.65 2.66
N SER A 225 9.70 1.98 2.78
CA SER A 225 9.20 2.94 1.77
C SER A 225 9.96 2.85 0.45
N LEU A 226 11.20 2.31 0.47
CA LEU A 226 12.03 2.15 -0.74
C LEU A 226 11.71 0.87 -1.51
N VAL A 227 11.12 -0.14 -0.86
CA VAL A 227 10.99 -1.49 -1.41
C VAL A 227 9.56 -2.02 -1.58
N PRO A 228 8.49 -1.20 -1.73
CA PRO A 228 7.17 -1.78 -1.80
C PRO A 228 6.92 -2.55 -3.12
N LEU A 229 7.76 -2.36 -4.15
CA LEU A 229 7.83 -3.05 -5.46
C LEU A 229 6.48 -3.34 -6.14
N TRP A 230 5.43 -2.58 -5.82
CA TRP A 230 4.09 -2.73 -6.37
C TRP A 230 4.06 -2.38 -7.87
N GLN A 231 5.06 -1.68 -8.39
CA GLN A 231 5.13 -1.29 -9.81
C GLN A 231 5.27 -2.51 -10.73
N CYS A 232 5.88 -3.60 -10.23
CA CYS A 232 5.93 -4.87 -10.94
C CYS A 232 4.56 -5.53 -11.05
N LEU A 233 3.68 -5.31 -10.06
CA LEU A 233 2.37 -5.95 -9.96
C LEU A 233 1.34 -5.33 -10.90
N MET A 234 1.53 -4.08 -11.32
CA MET A 234 0.58 -3.37 -12.19
C MET A 234 0.69 -3.85 -13.64
N PRO A 235 -0.42 -4.26 -14.30
CA PRO A 235 -0.41 -4.65 -15.70
C PRO A 235 -0.26 -3.44 -16.64
N ASP A 236 -0.10 -3.70 -17.93
CA ASP A 236 -0.09 -2.63 -18.94
C ASP A 236 -1.51 -2.14 -19.24
N GLU A 237 -2.48 -3.06 -19.28
CA GLU A 237 -3.90 -2.79 -19.51
C GLU A 237 -4.79 -3.37 -18.42
N ILE A 238 -5.96 -2.77 -18.24
CA ILE A 238 -7.04 -3.25 -17.37
C ILE A 238 -8.35 -3.18 -18.14
N GLN A 239 -9.12 -4.26 -18.09
CA GLN A 239 -10.48 -4.29 -18.61
C GLN A 239 -11.45 -3.87 -17.53
N ILE A 240 -12.24 -2.82 -17.78
CA ILE A 240 -13.30 -2.35 -16.89
C ILE A 240 -14.62 -2.43 -17.66
N GLY A 241 -15.46 -3.38 -17.27
CA GLY A 241 -16.68 -3.72 -18.00
C GLY A 241 -16.36 -4.22 -19.40
N LYS A 242 -16.86 -3.52 -20.42
CA LYS A 242 -16.63 -3.84 -21.84
C LYS A 242 -15.46 -3.06 -22.45
N SER A 243 -14.81 -2.18 -21.68
CA SER A 243 -13.77 -1.27 -22.16
C SER A 243 -12.39 -1.71 -21.67
N SER A 244 -11.38 -1.69 -22.55
CA SER A 244 -9.98 -1.83 -22.15
C SER A 244 -9.32 -0.46 -21.99
N TYR A 245 -8.49 -0.31 -20.97
CA TYR A 245 -7.75 0.91 -20.69
C TYR A 245 -6.28 0.59 -20.46
N ASN A 246 -5.38 1.38 -21.04
CA ASN A 246 -3.99 1.36 -20.60
C ASN A 246 -3.91 1.92 -19.18
N CYS A 247 -3.19 1.23 -18.30
CA CYS A 247 -3.01 1.67 -16.92
C CYS A 247 -2.27 3.02 -16.82
N SER A 248 -1.43 3.36 -17.81
CA SER A 248 -0.80 4.68 -17.92
C SER A 248 -1.81 5.81 -18.11
N ASP A 249 -2.86 5.56 -18.89
CA ASP A 249 -3.82 6.58 -19.32
C ASP A 249 -4.87 6.86 -18.22
N LEU A 250 -5.00 5.93 -17.26
CA LEU A 250 -5.83 6.10 -16.07
C LEU A 250 -5.20 7.03 -15.03
N GLN A 251 -3.94 7.42 -15.19
CA GLN A 251 -3.29 8.27 -14.20
C GLN A 251 -3.99 9.62 -14.08
N TYR A 252 -4.23 10.04 -12.84
CA TYR A 252 -4.79 11.34 -12.49
C TYR A 252 -6.21 11.63 -13.02
N SER A 253 -6.96 10.64 -13.51
CA SER A 253 -8.36 10.82 -13.91
C SER A 253 -9.31 10.01 -13.03
N ASN A 254 -10.30 10.68 -12.45
CA ASN A 254 -11.36 10.03 -11.65
C ASN A 254 -12.64 9.76 -12.48
N ASN A 255 -12.70 10.22 -13.73
CA ASN A 255 -13.92 10.16 -14.55
C ASN A 255 -14.42 8.72 -14.78
N ILE A 256 -13.48 7.79 -14.89
CA ILE A 256 -13.77 6.36 -15.02
C ILE A 256 -14.57 5.79 -13.83
N ILE A 257 -14.40 6.36 -12.64
CA ILE A 257 -15.16 5.95 -11.44
C ILE A 257 -16.64 6.28 -11.63
N PHE A 258 -16.96 7.45 -12.19
CA PHE A 258 -18.33 7.86 -12.46
C PHE A 258 -18.94 7.16 -13.68
N GLN A 259 -18.11 6.78 -14.66
CA GLN A 259 -18.56 6.05 -15.86
C GLN A 259 -18.96 4.61 -15.57
N HIS A 260 -18.17 3.88 -14.77
CA HIS A 260 -18.36 2.44 -14.54
C HIS A 260 -18.92 2.11 -13.15
N GLY A 261 -18.81 3.03 -12.20
CA GLY A 261 -19.14 2.79 -10.80
C GLY A 261 -18.04 2.01 -10.05
N ILE A 262 -18.06 2.13 -8.72
CA ILE A 262 -17.06 1.48 -7.86
C ILE A 262 -17.11 -0.04 -7.97
N ASN A 263 -18.32 -0.61 -8.09
CA ASN A 263 -18.53 -2.05 -8.16
C ASN A 263 -17.77 -2.69 -9.31
N GLN A 264 -17.92 -2.13 -10.52
CA GLN A 264 -17.27 -2.67 -11.70
C GLN A 264 -15.75 -2.52 -11.62
N ILE A 265 -15.25 -1.42 -11.04
CA ILE A 265 -13.81 -1.24 -10.84
C ILE A 265 -13.26 -2.26 -9.84
N ILE A 266 -13.94 -2.50 -8.71
CA ILE A 266 -13.56 -3.53 -7.73
C ILE A 266 -13.56 -4.93 -8.36
N HIS A 267 -14.59 -5.24 -9.15
CA HIS A 267 -14.67 -6.50 -9.89
C HIS A 267 -13.46 -6.68 -10.81
N SER A 268 -13.20 -5.66 -11.63
CA SER A 268 -12.09 -5.63 -12.59
C SER A 268 -10.74 -5.75 -11.89
N MET A 269 -10.59 -5.13 -10.71
CA MET A 269 -9.39 -5.29 -9.89
C MET A 269 -9.24 -6.73 -9.37
N SER A 270 -10.33 -7.40 -9.08
CA SER A 270 -10.34 -8.76 -8.53
C SER A 270 -10.15 -9.84 -9.61
N THR A 271 -10.39 -9.53 -10.87
CA THR A 271 -10.30 -10.47 -12.01
C THR A 271 -9.14 -10.17 -12.96
N THR A 272 -8.49 -9.02 -12.86
CA THR A 272 -7.30 -8.71 -13.66
C THR A 272 -6.03 -9.27 -13.01
N PRO A 273 -5.21 -10.05 -13.73
CA PRO A 273 -3.97 -10.62 -13.20
C PRO A 273 -2.95 -9.54 -12.85
N ALA A 274 -2.31 -9.66 -11.68
CA ALA A 274 -1.15 -8.87 -11.31
C ALA A 274 0.13 -9.46 -11.89
N GLY A 275 1.15 -8.62 -12.01
CA GLY A 275 2.49 -9.02 -12.44
C GLY A 275 3.30 -9.70 -11.35
N GLU A 276 4.38 -10.36 -11.74
CA GLU A 276 5.38 -10.95 -10.86
C GLU A 276 6.38 -9.88 -10.37
N THR A 277 6.73 -9.88 -9.08
CA THR A 277 7.75 -8.99 -8.51
C THR A 277 9.16 -9.48 -8.86
N THR A 278 9.71 -9.00 -9.97
CA THR A 278 10.96 -9.51 -10.57
C THR A 278 11.55 -8.49 -11.55
N ASN A 279 12.80 -8.71 -11.97
CA ASN A 279 13.46 -7.98 -13.04
C ASN A 279 12.66 -8.05 -14.36
N ARG A 280 12.89 -7.05 -15.22
CA ARG A 280 12.27 -6.93 -16.56
C ARG A 280 10.74 -7.03 -16.53
N ASN A 281 10.10 -6.52 -15.47
CA ASN A 281 8.65 -6.53 -15.32
C ASN A 281 8.05 -5.21 -14.79
N ILE A 282 8.81 -4.12 -14.78
CA ILE A 282 8.29 -2.78 -14.44
C ILE A 282 7.79 -2.08 -15.71
N GLY A 283 6.51 -1.70 -15.74
CA GLY A 283 5.91 -1.00 -16.87
C GLY A 283 6.55 0.37 -17.14
N THR A 284 6.54 0.81 -18.40
CA THR A 284 7.18 2.07 -18.85
C THR A 284 6.68 3.31 -18.13
N GLY A 285 5.39 3.35 -17.80
CA GLY A 285 4.78 4.42 -17.01
C GLY A 285 5.35 4.59 -15.59
N PHE A 286 6.07 3.59 -15.08
CA PHE A 286 6.66 3.61 -13.73
C PHE A 286 8.17 3.89 -13.71
N LYS A 287 8.81 4.17 -14.86
CA LYS A 287 10.24 4.50 -14.95
C LYS A 287 10.65 5.57 -13.93
N LYS A 288 9.97 6.72 -13.95
CA LYS A 288 10.26 7.85 -13.05
C LYS A 288 10.17 7.47 -11.56
N PHE A 289 9.27 6.55 -11.22
CA PHE A 289 9.08 6.11 -9.84
C PHE A 289 10.27 5.26 -9.37
N ILE A 290 10.63 4.22 -10.12
CA ILE A 290 11.73 3.33 -9.73
C ILE A 290 13.09 4.04 -9.77
N THR A 291 13.31 4.94 -10.73
CA THR A 291 14.55 5.73 -10.76
C THR A 291 14.65 6.68 -9.56
N LYS A 292 13.54 7.30 -9.15
CA LYS A 292 13.47 8.11 -7.93
C LYS A 292 13.80 7.27 -6.69
N LEU A 293 13.22 6.08 -6.53
CA LEU A 293 13.50 5.21 -5.38
C LEU A 293 14.97 4.81 -5.27
N ILE A 294 15.62 4.48 -6.40
CA ILE A 294 17.05 4.12 -6.41
C ILE A 294 17.90 5.35 -6.03
N ASN A 295 17.60 6.52 -6.58
CA ASN A 295 18.30 7.75 -6.22
C ASN A 295 18.10 8.13 -4.75
N GLU A 296 16.91 7.96 -4.19
CA GLU A 296 16.64 8.14 -2.77
C GLU A 296 17.42 7.13 -1.92
N SER A 297 17.43 5.86 -2.30
CA SER A 297 18.25 4.82 -1.64
C SER A 297 19.73 5.20 -1.60
N ARG A 298 20.26 5.78 -2.69
CA ARG A 298 21.64 6.27 -2.77
C ARG A 298 21.89 7.50 -1.92
N ALA A 299 20.97 8.47 -1.94
CA ALA A 299 21.06 9.69 -1.13
C ALA A 299 21.07 9.36 0.38
N LEU A 300 20.33 8.32 0.76
CA LEU A 300 20.28 7.79 2.14
C LEU A 300 21.45 6.89 2.49
N LYS A 301 22.33 6.59 1.54
CA LYS A 301 23.48 5.69 1.73
C LYS A 301 23.05 4.33 2.29
N VAL A 302 21.91 3.82 1.83
CA VAL A 302 21.43 2.47 2.13
C VAL A 302 22.53 1.48 1.81
N GLN A 303 22.82 0.57 2.74
CA GLN A 303 23.89 -0.40 2.58
C GLN A 303 23.58 -1.43 1.48
N SER A 304 24.60 -2.21 1.10
CA SER A 304 24.43 -3.22 0.07
C SER A 304 23.45 -4.32 0.48
N TYR A 305 22.87 -4.96 -0.53
CA TYR A 305 21.98 -6.09 -0.41
C TYR A 305 22.55 -7.19 0.52
N ASN A 306 23.83 -7.54 0.39
CA ASN A 306 24.47 -8.54 1.25
C ASN A 306 24.63 -8.09 2.71
N ASN A 307 24.83 -6.79 2.98
CA ASN A 307 24.84 -6.28 4.36
C ASN A 307 23.45 -6.41 4.99
N TYR A 308 22.38 -6.12 4.24
CA TYR A 308 21.03 -6.40 4.71
C TYR A 308 20.80 -7.91 4.93
N ARG A 309 21.22 -8.78 4.01
CA ARG A 309 21.12 -10.24 4.23
C ARG A 309 21.76 -10.66 5.56
N LYS A 310 23.00 -10.23 5.82
CA LYS A 310 23.70 -10.49 7.09
C LYS A 310 22.91 -9.96 8.29
N ARG A 311 22.38 -8.73 8.21
CA ARG A 311 21.58 -8.09 9.27
C ARG A 311 20.31 -8.88 9.63
N PHE A 312 19.74 -9.62 8.67
CA PHE A 312 18.56 -10.46 8.84
C PHE A 312 18.89 -11.95 9.05
N GLY A 313 20.16 -12.30 9.31
CA GLY A 313 20.59 -13.68 9.54
C GLY A 313 20.60 -14.55 8.28
N LEU A 314 20.46 -13.95 7.10
CA LEU A 314 20.54 -14.64 5.81
C LEU A 314 22.01 -14.73 5.37
N LYS A 315 22.37 -15.85 4.74
CA LYS A 315 23.71 -16.03 4.16
C LYS A 315 23.92 -15.02 3.02
N PRO A 316 24.99 -14.22 3.01
CA PRO A 316 25.30 -13.36 1.87
C PRO A 316 25.53 -14.20 0.61
N LYS A 317 25.13 -13.68 -0.55
CA LYS A 317 25.36 -14.31 -1.84
C LYS A 317 26.83 -14.15 -2.21
N LYS A 318 27.52 -15.25 -2.57
CA LYS A 318 28.96 -15.25 -2.87
C LYS A 318 29.28 -14.91 -4.32
N THR A 319 28.35 -15.17 -5.23
CA THR A 319 28.50 -14.85 -6.65
C THR A 319 27.21 -14.27 -7.22
N PHE A 320 27.31 -13.65 -8.39
CA PHE A 320 26.13 -13.13 -9.09
C PHE A 320 25.22 -14.27 -9.57
N GLU A 321 25.76 -15.42 -9.94
CA GLU A 321 25.01 -16.61 -10.33
C GLU A 321 24.22 -17.17 -9.14
N GLU A 322 24.80 -17.17 -7.94
CA GLU A 322 24.08 -17.54 -6.72
C GLU A 322 22.96 -16.54 -6.40
N LEU A 323 23.17 -15.25 -6.68
CA LEU A 323 22.13 -14.23 -6.51
C LEU A 323 20.96 -14.46 -7.46
N THR A 324 21.23 -14.65 -8.75
CA THR A 324 20.22 -14.57 -9.81
C THR A 324 19.60 -15.91 -10.20
N GLY A 325 20.36 -17.01 -10.07
CA GLY A 325 20.02 -18.29 -10.70
C GLY A 325 20.02 -18.24 -12.24
N ASP A 326 20.55 -17.17 -12.85
CA ASP A 326 20.54 -16.90 -14.29
C ASP A 326 21.89 -16.31 -14.73
N LEU A 327 22.58 -17.01 -15.64
CA LEU A 327 23.93 -16.65 -16.10
C LEU A 327 23.97 -15.32 -16.86
N HIS A 328 22.93 -14.99 -17.63
CA HIS A 328 22.88 -13.75 -18.40
C HIS A 328 22.64 -12.55 -17.48
N LEU A 329 21.73 -12.69 -16.51
CA LEU A 329 21.49 -11.69 -15.49
C LEU A 329 22.72 -11.50 -14.58
N ALA A 330 23.39 -12.60 -14.23
CA ALA A 330 24.63 -12.56 -13.44
C ALA A 330 25.74 -11.80 -14.18
N ALA A 331 25.93 -12.06 -15.47
CA ALA A 331 26.92 -11.36 -16.29
C ALA A 331 26.63 -9.85 -16.37
N MET A 332 25.36 -9.45 -16.55
CA MET A 332 24.97 -8.03 -16.53
C MET A 332 25.23 -7.38 -15.17
N LEU A 333 24.89 -8.04 -14.06
CA LEU A 333 25.17 -7.51 -12.73
C LEU A 333 26.66 -7.39 -12.45
N LYS A 334 27.45 -8.35 -12.93
CA LYS A 334 28.92 -8.31 -12.82
C LYS A 334 29.51 -7.12 -13.58
N GLU A 335 28.99 -6.79 -14.76
CA GLU A 335 29.37 -5.59 -15.50
C GLU A 335 29.08 -4.31 -14.71
N PHE A 336 27.89 -4.22 -14.11
CA PHE A 336 27.47 -3.05 -13.34
C PHE A 336 28.21 -2.87 -12.01
N TYR A 337 28.34 -3.95 -11.24
CA TYR A 337 28.75 -3.88 -9.84
C TYR A 337 30.16 -4.37 -9.57
N ILE A 338 30.75 -5.14 -10.49
CA ILE A 338 32.08 -5.79 -10.39
C ILE A 338 32.11 -6.86 -9.27
N ASP A 339 31.58 -6.54 -8.10
CA ASP A 339 31.53 -7.34 -6.89
C ASP A 339 30.08 -7.51 -6.39
N VAL A 340 29.71 -8.73 -6.01
CA VAL A 340 28.36 -9.05 -5.52
C VAL A 340 28.04 -8.32 -4.20
N ASP A 341 29.05 -8.02 -3.37
CA ASP A 341 28.89 -7.27 -2.13
C ASP A 341 28.58 -5.77 -2.37
N ALA A 342 28.64 -5.31 -3.63
CA ALA A 342 28.30 -3.95 -4.02
C ALA A 342 26.86 -3.76 -4.53
N VAL A 343 26.10 -4.84 -4.71
CA VAL A 343 24.72 -4.78 -5.25
C VAL A 343 23.81 -3.96 -4.32
N GLU A 344 23.09 -2.98 -4.89
CA GLU A 344 22.12 -2.15 -4.16
C GLU A 344 20.91 -2.98 -3.70
N LEU A 345 20.29 -2.62 -2.57
CA LEU A 345 19.17 -3.36 -1.97
C LEU A 345 18.01 -3.62 -2.96
N ILE A 346 17.54 -2.58 -3.65
CA ILE A 346 16.43 -2.66 -4.62
C ILE A 346 16.81 -3.56 -5.81
N VAL A 347 18.04 -3.44 -6.31
CA VAL A 347 18.55 -4.24 -7.43
C VAL A 347 18.65 -5.70 -7.01
N GLY A 348 19.20 -5.97 -5.81
CA GLY A 348 19.30 -7.29 -5.24
C GLY A 348 17.94 -7.97 -5.12
N PHE A 349 16.91 -7.27 -4.63
CA PHE A 349 15.54 -7.82 -4.58
C PHE A 349 15.00 -8.17 -5.96
N LEU A 350 15.06 -7.25 -6.94
CA LEU A 350 14.47 -7.51 -8.26
C LEU A 350 15.22 -8.58 -9.07
N THR A 351 16.49 -8.81 -8.75
CA THR A 351 17.34 -9.77 -9.46
C THR A 351 17.57 -11.07 -8.70
N GLU A 352 17.07 -11.21 -7.47
CA GLU A 352 17.17 -12.44 -6.69
C GLU A 352 16.40 -13.58 -7.35
N GLU A 353 16.96 -14.79 -7.26
CA GLU A 353 16.30 -16.02 -7.64
C GLU A 353 14.92 -16.18 -6.97
N LYS A 354 14.03 -16.92 -7.63
CA LYS A 354 12.62 -16.99 -7.20
C LYS A 354 12.45 -17.80 -5.92
N GLY A 355 11.57 -17.29 -5.05
CA GLY A 355 11.09 -17.98 -3.86
C GLY A 355 9.73 -18.63 -4.02
N THR A 356 9.16 -19.06 -2.89
CA THR A 356 7.81 -19.63 -2.80
C THR A 356 6.70 -18.57 -2.72
N GLY A 357 7.03 -17.36 -2.27
CA GLY A 357 6.12 -16.22 -2.11
C GLY A 357 5.81 -15.47 -3.41
N ILE A 358 5.08 -14.36 -3.29
CA ILE A 358 4.84 -13.42 -4.40
C ILE A 358 6.08 -12.57 -4.67
N SER A 359 6.77 -12.21 -3.60
CA SER A 359 7.97 -11.38 -3.62
C SER A 359 9.25 -12.22 -3.52
N PRO A 360 10.40 -11.68 -3.94
CA PRO A 360 11.71 -12.30 -3.74
C PRO A 360 11.95 -12.75 -2.28
N PRO A 361 12.67 -13.86 -2.03
CA PRO A 361 12.90 -14.40 -0.68
C PRO A 361 13.42 -13.38 0.34
N SER A 362 14.42 -12.59 -0.03
CA SER A 362 15.02 -11.58 0.84
C SER A 362 14.04 -10.47 1.14
N MET A 363 13.30 -10.00 0.12
CA MET A 363 12.26 -8.98 0.31
C MET A 363 11.16 -9.50 1.24
N THR A 364 10.73 -10.75 1.07
CA THR A 364 9.69 -11.37 1.91
C THR A 364 10.14 -11.43 3.37
N THR A 365 11.40 -11.81 3.61
CA THR A 365 11.97 -11.88 4.97
C THR A 365 12.10 -10.49 5.59
N MET A 366 12.73 -9.55 4.89
CA MET A 366 13.02 -8.20 5.39
C MET A 366 11.73 -7.38 5.51
N GLY A 367 11.02 -7.19 4.39
CA GLY A 367 9.77 -6.44 4.34
C GLY A 367 8.67 -7.03 5.23
N GLY A 368 8.56 -8.36 5.27
CA GLY A 368 7.61 -9.03 6.15
C GLY A 368 7.91 -8.80 7.62
N SER A 369 9.18 -8.87 8.04
CA SER A 369 9.56 -8.58 9.43
C SER A 369 9.28 -7.13 9.84
N TRP A 370 9.56 -6.17 8.95
CA TRP A 370 9.27 -4.74 9.19
C TRP A 370 7.78 -4.48 9.31
N LEU A 371 6.98 -5.04 8.40
CA LEU A 371 5.55 -4.84 8.39
C LEU A 371 4.88 -5.53 9.58
N ILE A 372 5.24 -6.77 9.91
CA ILE A 372 4.73 -7.47 11.11
C ILE A 372 5.10 -6.70 12.38
N ARG A 373 6.34 -6.20 12.49
CA ARG A 373 6.74 -5.36 13.63
C ARG A 373 5.88 -4.10 13.71
N GLY A 374 5.68 -3.38 12.61
CA GLY A 374 4.83 -2.18 12.57
C GLY A 374 3.37 -2.47 12.97
N LEU A 375 2.81 -3.58 12.48
CA LEU A 375 1.46 -4.05 12.80
C LEU A 375 1.31 -4.35 14.30
N LEU A 376 2.20 -5.18 14.87
CA LEU A 376 2.08 -5.65 16.26
C LEU A 376 2.45 -4.59 17.29
N SER A 377 3.39 -3.69 16.96
CA SER A 377 3.82 -2.62 17.87
C SER A 377 2.82 -1.46 17.97
N HIS A 378 1.72 -1.46 17.20
CA HIS A 378 0.70 -0.44 17.35
C HIS A 378 0.13 -0.43 18.79
N PRO A 379 -0.05 0.75 19.43
CA PRO A 379 -0.54 0.85 20.82
C PRO A 379 -1.85 0.12 21.09
N ILE A 380 -2.76 0.03 20.10
CA ILE A 380 -4.04 -0.69 20.24
C ILE A 380 -3.87 -2.16 20.58
N ASN A 381 -2.72 -2.76 20.27
CA ASN A 381 -2.42 -4.16 20.60
C ASN A 381 -1.91 -4.34 22.03
N SER A 382 -1.58 -3.26 22.74
CA SER A 382 -1.12 -3.34 24.11
C SER A 382 -2.23 -3.86 25.02
N PRO A 383 -1.89 -4.56 26.12
CA PRO A 383 -2.88 -5.01 27.10
C PRO A 383 -3.75 -3.86 27.65
N ASP A 384 -3.21 -2.64 27.71
CA ASP A 384 -3.93 -1.47 28.20
C ASP A 384 -5.03 -0.99 27.26
N TRP A 385 -4.78 -1.07 25.95
CA TRP A 385 -5.69 -0.59 24.91
C TRP A 385 -6.57 -1.68 24.31
N TRP A 386 -6.14 -2.95 24.30
CA TRP A 386 -6.88 -4.06 23.69
C TRP A 386 -8.05 -4.53 24.58
N LYS A 387 -8.97 -3.61 24.87
CA LYS A 387 -10.14 -3.80 25.73
C LYS A 387 -11.39 -3.31 25.02
N PRO A 388 -12.58 -3.89 25.30
CA PRO A 388 -13.83 -3.45 24.69
C PRO A 388 -14.09 -1.94 24.82
N LYS A 389 -13.75 -1.34 25.97
CA LYS A 389 -13.95 0.10 26.23
C LYS A 389 -13.28 1.00 25.19
N THR A 390 -12.06 0.66 24.75
CA THR A 390 -11.30 1.41 23.74
C THR A 390 -12.02 1.50 22.40
N PHE A 391 -12.84 0.50 22.08
CA PHE A 391 -13.57 0.40 20.82
C PHE A 391 -15.07 0.71 20.98
N GLY A 392 -15.46 1.45 22.03
CA GLY A 392 -16.88 1.77 22.28
C GLY A 392 -17.73 0.56 22.66
N GLY A 393 -17.12 -0.43 23.30
CA GLY A 393 -17.75 -1.64 23.80
C GLY A 393 -17.46 -2.89 22.97
N HIS A 394 -18.09 -4.00 23.34
CA HIS A 394 -17.91 -5.29 22.65
C HIS A 394 -18.30 -5.23 21.17
N LEU A 395 -19.25 -4.36 20.81
CA LEU A 395 -19.69 -4.18 19.43
C LEU A 395 -18.55 -3.70 18.53
N GLY A 396 -17.86 -2.61 18.88
CA GLY A 396 -16.76 -2.09 18.07
C GLY A 396 -15.53 -3.02 18.11
N MET A 397 -15.25 -3.66 19.25
CA MET A 397 -14.21 -4.69 19.30
C MET A 397 -14.53 -5.88 18.38
N ASN A 398 -15.80 -6.25 18.25
CA ASN A 398 -16.23 -7.33 17.35
C ASN A 398 -16.13 -6.92 15.86
N ILE A 399 -16.32 -5.63 15.53
CA ILE A 399 -16.05 -5.12 14.18
C ILE A 399 -14.59 -5.43 13.82
N VAL A 400 -13.64 -5.03 14.68
CA VAL A 400 -12.22 -5.34 14.50
C VAL A 400 -11.98 -6.85 14.40
N LYS A 401 -12.43 -7.63 15.40
CA LYS A 401 -12.19 -9.09 15.46
C LYS A 401 -12.79 -9.86 14.29
N THR A 402 -13.80 -9.32 13.60
CA THR A 402 -14.45 -9.98 12.46
C THR A 402 -14.20 -9.28 11.13
N ALA A 403 -13.32 -8.29 11.07
CA ALA A 403 -12.97 -7.60 9.84
C ALA A 403 -12.35 -8.55 8.82
N SER A 404 -12.70 -8.36 7.56
CA SER A 404 -12.06 -9.02 6.42
C SER A 404 -12.12 -8.08 5.21
N LEU A 405 -11.24 -8.26 4.24
CA LEU A 405 -11.22 -7.46 3.02
C LEU A 405 -12.58 -7.52 2.30
N LYS A 406 -13.17 -8.71 2.22
CA LYS A 406 -14.50 -8.89 1.63
C LYS A 406 -15.58 -8.12 2.40
N LYS A 407 -15.58 -8.14 3.73
CA LYS A 407 -16.55 -7.37 4.54
C LYS A 407 -16.34 -5.87 4.39
N LEU A 408 -15.10 -5.40 4.44
CA LEU A 408 -14.73 -4.00 4.22
C LEU A 408 -15.28 -3.51 2.89
N ILE A 409 -15.04 -4.25 1.80
CA ILE A 409 -15.51 -3.85 0.48
C ILE A 409 -17.04 -3.95 0.44
N CYS A 410 -17.62 -5.12 0.70
CA CYS A 410 -19.03 -5.36 0.44
C CYS A 410 -19.97 -4.60 1.37
N LEU A 411 -19.61 -4.32 2.63
CA LEU A 411 -20.46 -3.48 3.50
C LEU A 411 -20.50 -2.01 3.05
N ASN A 412 -19.57 -1.58 2.20
CA ASN A 412 -19.45 -0.21 1.70
C ASN A 412 -19.81 -0.06 0.21
N LEU A 413 -20.37 -1.10 -0.41
CA LEU A 413 -20.99 -1.05 -1.74
C LEU A 413 -22.51 -1.12 -1.64
N LYS A 414 -23.21 -0.39 -2.51
CA LYS A 414 -24.68 -0.29 -2.52
C LYS A 414 -25.35 -1.66 -2.68
N ASP A 415 -24.80 -2.50 -3.55
CA ASP A 415 -25.30 -3.84 -3.85
C ASP A 415 -24.67 -4.94 -2.97
N LYS A 416 -23.88 -4.61 -1.94
CA LYS A 416 -23.21 -5.59 -1.07
C LYS A 416 -22.44 -6.71 -1.79
N CYS A 417 -21.87 -6.40 -2.96
CA CYS A 417 -21.17 -7.35 -3.82
C CYS A 417 -22.00 -8.51 -4.38
N HIS A 418 -23.33 -8.41 -4.49
CA HIS A 418 -24.13 -9.53 -5.02
C HIS A 418 -23.70 -9.97 -6.43
N ASN A 419 -23.22 -9.04 -7.25
CA ASN A 419 -22.91 -9.29 -8.66
C ASN A 419 -21.42 -9.18 -9.01
N ILE A 420 -20.52 -9.13 -8.02
CA ILE A 420 -19.08 -8.97 -8.28
C ILE A 420 -18.24 -9.96 -7.48
N TYR A 421 -17.20 -10.47 -8.12
CA TYR A 421 -16.14 -11.20 -7.45
C TYR A 421 -15.22 -10.24 -6.67
N VAL A 422 -14.91 -10.59 -5.41
CA VAL A 422 -13.95 -9.88 -4.54
C VAL A 422 -13.03 -10.91 -3.89
N GLY A 423 -11.74 -10.81 -4.18
CA GLY A 423 -10.71 -11.69 -3.63
C GLY A 423 -9.31 -11.18 -3.98
N LEU A 424 -8.27 -11.73 -3.35
CA LEU A 424 -6.86 -11.41 -3.65
C LEU A 424 -6.24 -12.33 -4.71
N LYS A 425 -6.94 -13.43 -5.00
CA LYS A 425 -6.61 -14.38 -6.08
C LYS A 425 -7.61 -14.21 -7.20
N LEU A 426 -7.21 -14.55 -8.42
CA LEU A 426 -8.13 -14.70 -9.55
C LEU A 426 -9.20 -15.74 -9.20
N PRO A 427 -10.44 -15.58 -9.71
CA PRO A 427 -11.46 -16.60 -9.57
C PRO A 427 -10.94 -17.91 -10.16
N LYS A 428 -11.31 -19.03 -9.54
CA LYS A 428 -11.06 -20.34 -10.16
C LYS A 428 -11.95 -20.43 -11.38
N GLU A 429 -11.39 -20.84 -12.51
CA GLU A 429 -12.21 -21.28 -13.65
C GLU A 429 -12.94 -22.54 -13.17
N ASP A 430 -14.28 -22.52 -13.23
CA ASP A 430 -15.07 -23.73 -13.03
C ASP A 430 -14.78 -24.64 -14.25
N ASN A 431 -13.93 -25.64 -14.05
CA ASN A 431 -13.61 -26.67 -15.06
C ASN A 431 -14.79 -27.60 -15.31
#